data_AF-A0A536LGP0-F1
#
_entry.id   AF-A0A536LGP0-F1
#
_cell.length_a   1.000
_cell.length_b   1.000
_cell.length_c   1.000
_cell.angle_alpha   90.00
_cell.angle_beta   90.00
_cell.angle_gamma   90.00
#
_symmetry.space_group_name_H-M   'P 1'
#
loop_
_entity.id
_entity.type
_entity.pdbx_description
1 polymer ?
#
loop_
_entity_poly.entity_id
_entity_poly.type
_entity_poly.pdbx_seq_one_letter_code
_entity_poly.pdbx_strand_id
1 'polypeptide(L)'
;MGKPLKWTTEQKLPLVLSVLRGEGSVAEIGRRHRVSDVTLAKWRDAFLAGGAAALANGRRRGESSREAELESELEEIKAALGEAHAELRVWRKKGAIYPASRTSS
;
A
#
# COMPACT_ATOMS: atom_id res chain seq x y z
N MET A 1 -26.21 16.08 2.73
CA MET A 1 -24.80 15.89 3.12
C MET A 1 -23.95 15.94 1.86
N GLY A 2 -23.29 17.05 1.58
CA GLY A 2 -22.47 17.22 0.37
C GLY A 2 -21.24 16.31 0.40
N LYS A 3 -21.00 15.56 -0.67
CA LYS A 3 -19.84 14.68 -0.84
C LYS A 3 -18.56 15.53 -0.62
N PRO A 4 -17.63 15.13 0.27
CA PRO A 4 -16.42 15.91 0.47
C PRO A 4 -15.64 15.99 -0.84
N LEU A 5 -15.28 17.21 -1.24
CA LEU A 5 -14.43 17.46 -2.40
C LEU A 5 -13.13 16.66 -2.24
N LYS A 6 -12.98 15.60 -3.03
CA LYS A 6 -11.77 14.78 -3.06
C LYS A 6 -10.73 15.51 -3.92
N TRP A 7 -9.75 16.10 -3.26
CA TRP A 7 -8.55 16.62 -3.91
C TRP A 7 -7.75 15.49 -4.54
N THR A 8 -7.45 15.59 -5.83
CA THR A 8 -6.60 14.61 -6.52
C THR A 8 -5.12 14.85 -6.20
N THR A 9 -4.25 13.89 -6.49
CA THR A 9 -2.81 14.01 -6.25
C THR A 9 -2.20 15.15 -7.07
N GLU A 10 -2.64 15.29 -8.32
CA GLU A 10 -2.21 16.31 -9.28
C GLU A 10 -2.57 17.72 -8.81
N GLN A 11 -3.66 17.84 -8.04
CA GLN A 11 -4.04 19.11 -7.42
C GLN A 11 -3.25 19.39 -6.15
N LYS A 12 -3.00 18.39 -5.29
CA LYS A 12 -2.29 18.59 -4.01
C LYS A 12 -0.81 18.90 -4.20
N LEU A 13 -0.16 18.20 -5.12
CA LEU A 13 1.29 18.20 -5.26
C LEU A 13 1.85 19.61 -5.57
N PRO A 14 1.31 20.39 -6.52
CA PRO A 14 1.78 21.75 -6.78
C PRO A 14 1.70 22.66 -5.55
N LEU A 15 0.61 22.60 -4.76
CA LEU A 15 0.47 23.44 -3.56
C LEU A 15 1.52 23.09 -2.51
N VAL A 16 1.73 21.79 -2.24
CA VAL A 16 2.75 21.35 -1.29
C VAL A 16 4.14 21.81 -1.75
N LEU A 17 4.44 21.68 -3.04
CA LEU A 17 5.72 22.13 -3.58
C LEU A 17 5.89 23.65 -3.49
N SER A 18 4.85 24.45 -3.72
CA SER A 18 4.90 25.91 -3.54
C SER A 18 5.21 26.31 -2.10
N VAL A 19 4.63 25.62 -1.11
CA VAL A 19 4.94 25.81 0.31
C VAL A 19 6.41 25.47 0.58
N LEU A 20 6.90 24.34 0.07
CA LEU A 20 8.28 23.89 0.28
C LEU A 20 9.33 24.78 -0.42
N ARG A 21 8.99 25.37 -1.57
CA ARG A 21 9.84 26.35 -2.27
C ARG A 21 9.84 27.74 -1.62
N GLY A 22 8.97 27.98 -0.64
CA GLY A 22 8.86 29.28 0.02
C GLY A 22 8.17 30.36 -0.84
N GLU A 23 7.36 29.97 -1.83
CA GLU A 23 6.59 30.91 -2.67
C GLU A 23 5.45 31.62 -1.92
N GLY A 24 5.21 31.21 -0.68
CA GLY A 24 4.27 31.79 0.26
C GLY A 24 4.16 30.94 1.52
N SER A 25 3.61 31.53 2.57
CA SER A 25 3.24 30.78 3.78
C SER A 25 2.08 29.82 3.49
N VAL A 26 1.92 28.81 4.35
CA VAL A 26 0.77 27.88 4.30
C VAL A 26 -0.56 28.63 4.28
N ALA A 27 -0.67 29.72 5.04
CA ALA A 27 -1.87 30.54 5.12
C ALA A 27 -2.14 31.37 3.86
N GLU A 28 -1.11 31.83 3.16
CA GLU A 28 -1.27 32.57 1.90
C GLU A 28 -1.67 31.64 0.76
N ILE A 29 -1.02 30.48 0.68
CA ILE A 29 -1.29 29.47 -0.36
C ILE A 29 -2.66 28.83 -0.12
N GLY A 30 -3.01 28.52 1.13
CA GLY A 30 -4.34 28.04 1.51
C GLY A 30 -5.46 28.98 1.06
N ARG A 31 -5.35 30.27 1.40
CA ARG A 31 -6.33 31.28 0.96
C ARG A 31 -6.42 31.40 -0.56
N ARG A 32 -5.30 31.44 -1.28
CA ARG A 32 -5.27 31.58 -2.74
C ARG A 32 -5.98 30.42 -3.46
N HIS A 33 -5.80 29.20 -2.94
CA HIS A 33 -6.35 27.99 -3.56
C HIS A 33 -7.60 27.46 -2.87
N ARG A 34 -8.19 28.22 -1.92
CA ARG A 34 -9.37 27.84 -1.12
C ARG A 34 -9.19 26.49 -0.41
N VAL A 35 -7.98 26.24 0.09
CA VAL A 35 -7.63 25.10 0.92
C VAL A 35 -7.46 25.59 2.35
N SER A 36 -8.00 24.87 3.33
CA SER A 36 -7.75 25.25 4.72
C SER A 36 -6.28 25.05 5.08
N ASP A 37 -5.71 25.98 5.84
CA ASP A 37 -4.31 25.96 6.26
C ASP A 37 -3.94 24.64 6.95
N VAL A 38 -4.86 24.11 7.76
CA VAL A 38 -4.73 22.81 8.43
C VAL A 38 -4.60 21.66 7.42
N THR A 39 -5.39 21.67 6.34
CA THR A 39 -5.35 20.62 5.32
C THR A 39 -4.04 20.70 4.54
N LEU A 40 -3.62 21.91 4.17
CA LEU A 40 -2.37 22.12 3.43
C LEU A 40 -1.13 21.76 4.28
N ALA A 41 -1.13 22.11 5.57
CA ALA A 41 -0.10 21.69 6.52
C ALA A 41 -0.03 20.16 6.62
N LYS A 42 -1.17 19.48 6.75
CA LYS A 42 -1.21 18.00 6.76
C LYS A 42 -0.62 17.38 5.50
N TRP A 43 -0.89 17.94 4.31
CA TRP A 43 -0.30 17.43 3.07
C TRP A 43 1.20 17.64 3.00
N ARG A 44 1.69 18.81 3.44
CA ARG A 44 3.12 19.09 3.54
C ARG A 44 3.81 18.08 4.47
N ASP A 45 3.25 17.87 5.66
CA ASP A 45 3.85 16.98 6.66
C ASP A 45 3.87 15.52 6.19
N ALA A 46 2.78 15.06 5.55
CA ALA A 46 2.73 13.73 4.94
C ALA A 46 3.75 13.58 3.80
N PHE A 47 3.92 14.60 2.96
CA PHE A 47 4.91 14.60 1.88
C PHE A 47 6.34 14.53 2.43
N LEU A 48 6.66 15.32 3.46
CA LEU A 48 7.97 15.29 4.10
C LEU A 48 8.24 13.96 4.80
N ALA A 49 7.26 13.38 5.48
CA ALA A 49 7.40 12.06 6.11
C ALA A 49 7.65 10.96 5.07
N GLY A 50 6.89 10.97 3.97
CA GLY A 50 7.09 10.05 2.85
C GLY A 50 8.46 10.23 2.18
N GLY A 51 8.87 11.48 1.96
CA GLY A 51 10.18 11.81 1.42
C GLY A 51 11.33 11.36 2.32
N ALA A 52 11.23 11.60 3.63
CA ALA A 52 12.20 11.15 4.62
C ALA A 52 12.28 9.62 4.67
N ALA A 53 11.13 8.93 4.65
CA ALA A 53 11.09 7.47 4.59
C ALA A 53 11.71 6.91 3.29
N ALA A 54 11.47 7.56 2.15
CA ALA A 54 12.06 7.17 0.88
C ALA A 54 13.59 7.36 0.86
N LEU A 55 14.08 8.46 1.45
CA LEU A 55 15.51 8.72 1.59
C LEU A 55 16.18 7.75 2.57
N ALA A 56 15.55 7.48 3.72
CA ALA A 56 16.08 6.58 4.75
C ALA A 56 16.14 5.11 4.28
N ASN A 57 15.11 4.65 3.55
CA ASN A 57 15.05 3.28 3.06
C ASN A 57 15.80 3.08 1.73
N GLY A 58 16.20 4.16 1.05
CA GLY A 58 16.82 4.13 -0.27
C GLY A 58 15.99 3.35 -1.31
N ARG A 59 16.61 3.02 -2.46
CA ARG A 59 15.99 2.18 -3.52
C ARG A 59 15.58 0.77 -3.06
N ARG A 60 15.87 0.38 -1.81
CA ARG A 60 15.63 -0.97 -1.28
C ARG A 60 14.16 -1.23 -0.95
N ARG A 61 13.33 -0.19 -0.77
CA ARG A 61 11.90 -0.34 -0.52
C ARG A 61 11.09 0.42 -1.57
N GLY A 62 11.36 0.16 -2.85
CA GLY A 62 10.31 0.33 -3.84
C GLY A 62 9.20 -0.67 -3.51
N GLU A 63 7.94 -0.30 -3.72
CA GLU A 63 6.76 -1.19 -3.72
C GLU A 63 7.12 -2.60 -4.25
N SER A 64 7.93 -2.64 -5.32
CA SER A 64 8.52 -3.83 -5.93
C SER A 64 9.19 -4.84 -4.98
N SER A 65 9.83 -4.46 -3.87
CA SER A 65 10.48 -5.46 -2.99
C SER A 65 9.45 -6.22 -2.16
N ARG A 66 8.47 -5.52 -1.59
CA ARG A 66 7.44 -6.17 -0.77
C ARG A 66 6.38 -6.81 -1.65
N GLU A 67 6.04 -6.19 -2.77
CA GLU A 67 5.16 -6.80 -3.77
C GLU A 67 5.80 -8.05 -4.37
N ALA A 68 7.11 -8.05 -4.67
CA ALA A 68 7.80 -9.26 -5.14
C ALA A 68 7.92 -10.35 -4.05
N GLU A 69 8.15 -9.97 -2.78
CA GLU A 69 8.10 -10.92 -1.66
C GLU A 69 6.71 -11.55 -1.55
N LEU A 70 5.65 -10.73 -1.59
CA LEU A 70 4.27 -11.22 -1.56
C LEU A 70 3.91 -12.06 -2.80
N GLU A 71 4.43 -11.72 -3.97
CA GLU A 71 4.21 -12.48 -5.19
C GLU A 71 4.92 -13.84 -5.14
N SER A 72 6.14 -13.89 -4.57
CA SER A 72 6.85 -15.14 -4.30
C SER A 72 6.08 -16.02 -3.31
N GLU A 73 5.62 -15.45 -2.19
CA GLU A 73 4.81 -16.17 -1.21
C GLU A 73 3.49 -16.69 -1.83
N LEU A 74 2.85 -15.89 -2.70
CA LEU A 74 1.65 -16.31 -3.41
C LEU A 74 1.90 -17.49 -4.33
N GLU A 75 3.02 -17.51 -5.06
CA GLU A 75 3.36 -18.64 -5.93
C GLU A 75 3.65 -19.91 -5.13
N GLU A 76 4.37 -19.82 -4.00
CA GLU A 76 4.58 -20.96 -3.09
C GLU A 76 3.26 -21.53 -2.55
N ILE A 77 2.35 -20.65 -2.10
CA ILE A 77 1.04 -21.05 -1.59
C ILE A 77 0.19 -21.72 -2.68
N LYS A 78 0.20 -21.18 -3.91
CA LYS A 78 -0.52 -21.78 -5.05
C LYS A 78 0.02 -23.16 -5.39
N ALA A 79 1.34 -23.35 -5.38
CA ALA A 79 1.96 -24.63 -5.64
C ALA A 79 1.53 -25.68 -4.60
N ALA A 80 1.67 -25.36 -3.31
CA ALA A 80 1.25 -26.23 -2.22
C ALA A 80 -0.25 -26.56 -2.26
N LEU A 81 -1.09 -25.57 -2.61
CA LEU A 81 -2.53 -25.78 -2.78
C LEU A 81 -2.82 -26.72 -3.96
N GLY A 82 -2.08 -26.60 -5.05
CA GLY A 82 -2.19 -27.47 -6.23
C GLY A 82 -1.82 -28.91 -5.92
N GLU A 83 -0.73 -29.13 -5.18
CA GLU A 83 -0.31 -30.45 -4.70
C GLU A 83 -1.36 -31.07 -3.78
N ALA A 84 -1.84 -30.33 -2.77
CA ALA A 84 -2.90 -30.79 -1.88
C ALA A 84 -4.19 -31.13 -2.65
N HIS A 85 -4.56 -30.33 -3.67
CA HIS A 85 -5.70 -30.63 -4.54
C HIS A 85 -5.49 -31.90 -5.36
N ALA A 86 -4.29 -32.12 -5.90
CA ALA A 86 -3.95 -33.30 -6.68
C ALA A 86 -4.04 -34.56 -5.80
N GLU A 87 -3.49 -34.51 -4.60
CA GLU A 87 -3.61 -35.58 -3.61
C GLU A 87 -5.09 -35.87 -3.32
N LEU A 88 -5.88 -34.87 -2.96
CA LEU A 88 -7.32 -35.03 -2.68
C LEU A 88 -8.07 -35.68 -3.85
N ARG A 89 -7.74 -35.35 -5.11
CA ARG A 89 -8.33 -36.00 -6.29
C ARG A 89 -7.97 -37.48 -6.36
N VAL A 90 -6.73 -37.84 -6.05
CA VAL A 90 -6.30 -39.25 -6.01
C VAL A 90 -7.03 -40.01 -4.91
N TRP A 91 -7.15 -39.45 -3.71
CA TRP A 91 -7.88 -40.06 -2.59
C TRP A 91 -9.36 -40.28 -2.92
N ARG A 92 -10.04 -39.25 -3.47
CA ARG A 92 -11.44 -39.36 -3.92
C ARG A 92 -11.61 -40.42 -5.01
N LYS A 93 -10.69 -40.52 -5.97
CA LYS A 93 -10.77 -41.50 -7.06
C LYS A 93 -10.54 -42.94 -6.56
N LYS A 94 -9.74 -43.13 -5.52
CA LYS A 94 -9.45 -44.43 -4.91
C LYS A 94 -10.50 -44.87 -3.87
N GLY A 95 -11.53 -44.06 -3.61
CA GLY A 95 -12.59 -44.38 -2.65
C GLY A 95 -12.12 -44.37 -1.18
N ALA A 96 -10.94 -43.82 -0.90
CA ALA A 96 -10.35 -43.79 0.43
C ALA A 96 -10.73 -42.52 1.20
N ILE A 97 -11.13 -42.67 2.46
CA ILE A 97 -11.35 -41.55 3.40
C ILE A 97 -9.99 -40.93 3.70
N TYR A 98 -9.89 -39.60 3.55
CA TYR A 98 -8.66 -38.85 3.81
C TYR A 98 -8.10 -39.18 5.20
N PRO A 99 -6.81 -39.50 5.36
CA PRO A 99 -6.27 -39.81 6.68
C PRO A 99 -6.40 -38.57 7.58
N ALA A 100 -7.13 -38.70 8.69
CA ALA A 100 -7.23 -37.64 9.68
C ALA A 100 -5.81 -37.25 10.13
N SER A 101 -5.50 -35.96 10.06
CA SER A 101 -4.20 -35.42 10.46
C SER A 101 -3.89 -35.88 11.87
N ARG A 102 -2.78 -36.59 12.02
CA ARG A 102 -2.20 -36.88 13.33
C ARG A 102 -1.65 -35.56 13.84
N THR A 103 -2.48 -34.75 14.48
CA THR A 103 -2.02 -33.59 15.24
C THR A 103 -1.12 -34.12 16.34
N SER A 104 0.20 -34.05 16.13
CA SER A 104 1.15 -34.18 17.21
C SER A 104 1.00 -32.96 18.12
N SER A 105 0.92 -33.24 19.42
CA SER A 105 1.14 -32.29 20.52
C SER A 105 2.42 -31.49 20.37
#